data_AF-A0A6V7XYL5-F1
#
_entry.id   AF-A0A6V7XYL5-F1
#
_cell.length_a   1.000
_cell.length_b   1.000
_cell.length_c   1.000
_cell.angle_alpha   90.00
_cell.angle_beta   90.00
_cell.angle_gamma   90.00
#
_symmetry.space_group_name_H-M   'P 1'
#
loop_
_entity.id
_entity.type
_entity.pdbx_description
1 polymer ?
#
loop_
_entity_poly.entity_id
_entity_poly.type
_entity_poly.pdbx_seq_one_letter_code
_entity_poly.pdbx_strand_id
1 'polypeptide(L)'
;MDLPLDELFKRVQNSIQQNNNKSTDVDLITKETGLPKQFVNYVVESVILHYNDIELLKHMVIFVAEKCKKEGIDINSTITATFLKKIEPICRTLKEDSAFFPDYKDDNRDTSLDFPLLTRFAIVATYCASYNPAVTDQRFFFKADISSKRRKGSGKNSKEKFHEKGPRAFEHQRSLFIFLFFCKNFDEAFEDFGADFQIDFTSQVKSLIFFP
;
A
#
# COMPACT_ATOMS: atom_id res chain seq x y z
N MET A 1 11.07 -5.75 39.16
CA MET A 1 9.64 -5.75 39.52
C MET A 1 9.12 -7.11 39.11
N ASP A 2 8.99 -8.01 40.07
CA ASP A 2 8.51 -9.37 39.83
C ASP A 2 7.02 -9.31 39.51
N LEU A 3 6.63 -9.86 38.36
CA LEU A 3 5.23 -9.93 37.96
C LEU A 3 4.48 -10.83 38.97
N PRO A 4 3.28 -10.42 39.43
CA PRO A 4 2.48 -11.22 40.35
C PRO A 4 2.17 -12.59 39.73
N LEU A 5 2.25 -13.64 40.56
CA LEU A 5 2.15 -15.05 40.14
C LEU A 5 0.91 -15.32 39.27
N ASP A 6 -0.22 -14.68 39.59
CA ASP A 6 -1.48 -14.82 38.87
C ASP A 6 -1.44 -14.27 37.43
N GLU A 7 -0.64 -13.24 37.19
CA GLU A 7 -0.46 -12.66 35.86
C GLU A 7 0.47 -13.52 34.99
N LEU A 8 1.47 -14.17 35.63
CA LEU A 8 2.28 -15.22 35.02
C LEU A 8 1.42 -16.44 34.66
N PHE A 9 0.56 -16.91 35.57
CA PHE A 9 -0.34 -18.03 35.30
C PHE A 9 -1.33 -17.71 34.17
N LYS A 10 -1.91 -16.51 34.12
CA LYS A 10 -2.76 -16.08 32.99
C LYS A 10 -1.99 -16.03 31.66
N ARG A 11 -0.75 -15.54 31.65
CA ARG A 11 0.08 -15.55 30.43
C ARG A 11 0.42 -16.96 29.97
N VAL A 12 0.70 -17.87 30.90
CA VAL A 12 0.96 -19.29 30.61
C VAL A 12 -0.30 -19.98 30.09
N GLN A 13 -1.48 -19.71 30.68
CA GLN A 13 -2.73 -20.26 30.18
C GLN A 13 -3.10 -19.70 28.80
N ASN A 14 -2.88 -18.41 28.55
CA ASN A 14 -3.11 -17.80 27.24
C ASN A 14 -2.15 -18.35 26.17
N SER A 15 -0.88 -18.61 26.52
CA SER A 15 0.07 -19.23 25.58
C SER A 15 -0.26 -20.71 25.31
N ILE A 16 -0.76 -21.43 26.32
CA ILE A 16 -1.26 -22.81 26.17
C ILE A 16 -2.53 -22.84 25.31
N GLN A 17 -3.48 -21.92 25.52
CA GLN A 17 -4.69 -21.82 24.68
C GLN A 17 -4.36 -21.44 23.24
N GLN A 18 -3.43 -20.51 23.03
CA GLN A 18 -2.92 -20.18 21.69
C GLN A 18 -2.23 -21.38 21.03
N ASN A 19 -1.52 -22.23 21.79
CA ASN A 19 -0.91 -23.45 21.24
C ASN A 19 -1.93 -24.57 20.97
N ASN A 20 -3.01 -24.67 21.75
CA ASN A 20 -4.08 -25.66 21.53
C ASN A 20 -4.96 -25.30 20.32
N ASN A 21 -5.23 -24.01 20.10
CA ASN A 21 -5.96 -23.54 18.91
C ASN A 21 -5.13 -23.76 17.63
N LYS A 22 -3.82 -23.48 17.67
CA LYS A 22 -2.89 -23.76 16.54
C LYS A 22 -2.94 -25.20 16.05
N SER A 23 -2.93 -26.17 16.97
CA SER A 23 -3.01 -27.58 16.59
C SER A 23 -4.36 -27.91 15.95
N THR A 24 -5.44 -27.34 16.48
CA THR A 24 -6.80 -27.60 16.01
C THR A 24 -7.04 -27.03 14.60
N ASP A 25 -6.53 -25.82 14.34
CA ASP A 25 -6.67 -25.15 13.04
C ASP A 25 -5.87 -25.87 11.94
N VAL A 26 -4.64 -26.30 12.25
CA VAL A 26 -3.81 -27.10 11.32
C VAL A 26 -4.49 -28.43 11.01
N ASP A 27 -5.08 -29.10 12.00
CA ASP A 27 -5.79 -30.36 11.80
C ASP A 27 -7.06 -30.19 10.94
N LEU A 28 -7.81 -29.10 11.14
CA LEU A 28 -8.98 -28.78 10.33
C LEU A 28 -8.59 -28.50 8.87
N ILE A 29 -7.59 -27.63 8.64
CA ILE A 29 -7.12 -27.29 7.30
C ILE A 29 -6.55 -28.52 6.59
N THR A 30 -5.81 -29.37 7.30
CA THR A 30 -5.28 -30.63 6.76
C THR A 30 -6.42 -31.54 6.28
N LYS A 31 -7.49 -31.67 7.09
CA LYS A 31 -8.64 -32.51 6.75
C LYS A 31 -9.42 -31.97 5.55
N GLU A 32 -9.59 -30.66 5.45
CA GLU A 32 -10.35 -30.03 4.36
C GLU A 32 -9.58 -29.98 3.04
N THR A 33 -8.27 -29.71 3.10
CA THR A 33 -7.44 -29.56 1.89
C THR A 33 -6.90 -30.89 1.37
N GLY A 34 -6.82 -31.91 2.23
CA GLY A 34 -6.19 -33.20 1.90
C GLY A 34 -4.67 -33.11 1.72
N LEU A 35 -4.05 -32.00 2.11
CA LEU A 35 -2.61 -31.76 1.97
C LEU A 35 -1.83 -32.38 3.14
N PRO A 36 -0.53 -32.69 2.98
CA PRO A 36 0.28 -33.26 4.04
C PRO A 36 0.33 -32.35 5.28
N LYS A 37 0.03 -32.90 6.46
CA LYS A 37 0.02 -32.13 7.73
C LYS A 37 1.31 -31.34 7.98
N GLN A 38 2.46 -31.91 7.63
CA GLN A 38 3.77 -31.25 7.80
C GLN A 38 3.87 -29.98 6.94
N PHE A 39 3.38 -30.05 5.69
CA PHE A 39 3.33 -28.91 4.77
C PHE A 39 2.36 -27.84 5.28
N VAL A 40 1.14 -28.23 5.66
CA VAL A 40 0.13 -27.32 6.22
C VAL A 40 0.69 -26.60 7.45
N ASN A 41 1.29 -27.35 8.37
CA ASN A 41 1.87 -26.79 9.60
C ASN A 41 2.96 -25.77 9.28
N TYR A 42 3.86 -26.07 8.34
CA TYR A 42 4.93 -25.14 7.95
C TYR A 42 4.37 -23.83 7.36
N VAL A 43 3.43 -23.93 6.43
CA VAL A 43 2.83 -22.74 5.80
C VAL A 43 2.10 -21.90 6.84
N VAL A 44 1.27 -22.53 7.69
CA VAL A 44 0.54 -21.83 8.75
C VAL A 44 1.51 -21.17 9.74
N GLU A 45 2.51 -21.87 10.25
CA GLU A 45 3.53 -21.30 11.15
C GLU A 45 4.26 -20.11 10.53
N SER A 46 4.47 -20.14 9.21
CA SER A 46 5.15 -19.05 8.52
C SER A 46 4.32 -17.75 8.51
N VAL A 47 2.99 -17.81 8.53
CA VAL A 47 2.10 -16.64 8.35
C VAL A 47 1.20 -16.32 9.55
N ILE A 48 1.06 -17.21 10.53
CA ILE A 48 0.11 -17.09 11.65
C ILE A 48 0.35 -15.88 12.56
N LEU A 49 1.57 -15.34 12.58
CA LEU A 49 1.85 -14.09 13.32
C LEU A 49 1.12 -12.88 12.72
N HIS A 50 0.74 -12.96 11.43
CA HIS A 50 0.10 -11.88 10.70
C HIS A 50 -1.40 -12.14 10.44
N TYR A 51 -1.81 -13.41 10.42
CA TYR A 51 -3.16 -13.81 10.03
C TYR A 51 -3.71 -14.90 10.97
N ASN A 52 -4.92 -14.69 11.48
CA ASN A 52 -5.59 -15.61 12.42
C ASN A 52 -6.96 -16.11 11.91
N ASP A 53 -7.31 -15.80 10.66
CA ASP A 53 -8.56 -16.27 10.04
C ASP A 53 -8.31 -17.63 9.39
N ILE A 54 -9.07 -18.65 9.82
CA ILE A 54 -8.91 -20.03 9.35
C ILE A 54 -9.22 -20.20 7.86
N GLU A 55 -10.19 -19.47 7.33
CA GLU A 55 -10.53 -19.53 5.91
C GLU A 55 -9.41 -18.89 5.09
N LEU A 56 -8.87 -17.77 5.58
CA LEU A 56 -7.73 -17.10 4.96
C LEU A 56 -6.48 -17.99 4.95
N LEU A 57 -6.18 -18.63 6.10
CA LEU A 57 -5.07 -19.57 6.24
C LEU A 57 -5.23 -20.77 5.29
N LYS A 58 -6.44 -21.30 5.16
CA LYS A 58 -6.76 -22.37 4.21
C LYS A 58 -6.47 -21.94 2.76
N HIS A 59 -6.93 -20.75 2.37
CA HIS A 59 -6.63 -20.20 1.05
C HIS A 59 -5.12 -20.01 0.83
N MET A 60 -4.36 -19.58 1.85
CA MET A 60 -2.89 -19.43 1.78
C MET A 60 -2.21 -20.77 1.55
N VAL A 61 -2.62 -21.79 2.28
CA VAL A 61 -2.09 -23.16 2.16
C VAL A 61 -2.34 -23.71 0.76
N ILE A 62 -3.56 -23.54 0.21
CA ILE A 62 -3.90 -23.97 -1.16
C ILE A 62 -3.05 -23.20 -2.18
N PHE A 63 -2.93 -21.89 -2.05
CA PHE A 63 -2.15 -21.05 -2.96
C PHE A 63 -0.68 -21.48 -3.01
N VAL A 64 -0.05 -21.74 -1.86
CA VAL A 64 1.33 -22.21 -1.79
C VAL A 64 1.46 -23.59 -2.43
N ALA A 65 0.50 -24.49 -2.19
CA ALA A 65 0.51 -25.83 -2.80
C ALA A 65 0.45 -25.75 -4.35
N GLU A 66 -0.37 -24.86 -4.91
CA GLU A 66 -0.44 -24.62 -6.35
C GLU A 66 0.86 -24.04 -6.91
N LYS A 67 1.47 -23.08 -6.22
CA LYS A 67 2.78 -22.52 -6.59
C LYS A 67 3.87 -23.59 -6.54
N CYS A 68 3.93 -24.39 -5.50
CA CYS A 68 4.85 -25.52 -5.39
C CYS A 68 4.68 -26.49 -6.56
N LYS A 69 3.44 -26.82 -6.94
CA LYS A 69 3.16 -27.68 -8.10
C LYS A 69 3.66 -27.07 -9.42
N LYS A 70 3.50 -25.76 -9.62
CA LYS A 70 4.02 -25.04 -10.81
C LYS A 70 5.54 -25.05 -10.87
N GLU A 71 6.22 -24.94 -9.72
CA GLU A 71 7.68 -24.97 -9.62
C GLU A 71 8.28 -26.39 -9.54
N GLY A 72 7.45 -27.44 -9.62
CA GLY A 72 7.90 -28.83 -9.54
C GLY A 72 8.39 -29.26 -8.16
N ILE A 73 7.93 -28.59 -7.09
CA ILE A 73 8.23 -28.92 -5.70
C ILE A 73 7.24 -29.98 -5.22
N ASP A 74 7.75 -31.14 -4.82
CA ASP A 74 6.93 -32.21 -4.24
C ASP A 74 6.59 -31.91 -2.78
N ILE A 75 5.34 -31.52 -2.56
CA ILE A 75 4.77 -31.21 -1.24
C ILE A 75 4.55 -32.44 -0.35
N ASN A 76 4.56 -33.65 -0.93
CA ASN A 76 4.44 -34.91 -0.18
C ASN A 76 5.79 -35.43 0.31
N SER A 77 6.89 -34.82 -0.14
CA SER A 77 8.23 -35.21 0.27
C SER A 77 8.50 -34.83 1.73
N THR A 78 9.40 -35.58 2.37
CA THR A 78 9.86 -35.25 3.72
C THR A 78 10.44 -33.84 3.74
N ILE A 79 10.05 -33.04 4.75
CA ILE A 79 10.59 -31.70 4.95
C ILE A 79 12.10 -31.79 5.20
N THR A 80 12.87 -31.42 4.20
CA THR A 80 14.33 -31.34 4.23
C THR A 80 14.78 -29.89 4.18
N ALA A 81 16.03 -29.60 4.55
CA ALA A 81 16.58 -28.25 4.44
C ALA A 81 16.54 -27.70 3.00
N THR A 82 16.64 -28.57 1.99
CA THR A 82 16.51 -28.20 0.58
C THR A 82 15.07 -27.89 0.18
N PHE A 83 14.09 -28.65 0.70
CA PHE A 83 12.67 -28.34 0.56
C PHE A 83 12.35 -26.96 1.15
N LEU A 84 12.78 -26.71 2.41
CA LEU A 84 12.57 -25.46 3.12
C LEU A 84 13.14 -24.25 2.35
N LYS A 85 14.34 -24.37 1.79
CA LYS A 85 14.96 -23.31 0.97
C LYS A 85 14.15 -22.95 -0.28
N LYS A 86 13.39 -23.90 -0.84
CA LYS A 86 12.56 -23.67 -2.04
C LYS A 86 11.21 -23.06 -1.68
N ILE A 87 10.61 -23.47 -0.57
CA ILE A 87 9.27 -23.00 -0.16
C ILE A 87 9.31 -21.66 0.60
N GLU A 88 10.40 -21.37 1.33
CA GLU A 88 10.56 -20.11 2.08
C GLU A 88 10.29 -18.84 1.22
N PRO A 89 10.87 -18.68 0.02
CA PRO A 89 10.57 -17.50 -0.81
C PRO A 89 9.09 -17.42 -1.20
N ILE A 90 8.42 -18.56 -1.44
CA ILE A 90 6.97 -18.60 -1.75
C ILE A 90 6.16 -18.18 -0.51
N CYS A 91 6.52 -18.66 0.68
CA CYS A 91 5.84 -18.23 1.91
C CYS A 91 6.13 -16.75 2.25
N ARG A 92 7.28 -16.22 1.83
CA ARG A 92 7.60 -14.78 1.99
C ARG A 92 6.69 -13.91 1.13
N THR A 93 6.34 -14.34 -0.08
CA THR A 93 5.38 -13.58 -0.90
C THR A 93 4.02 -13.48 -0.21
N LEU A 94 3.58 -14.46 0.58
CA LEU A 94 2.33 -14.34 1.36
C LEU A 94 2.33 -13.20 2.40
N LYS A 95 3.51 -12.79 2.88
CA LYS A 95 3.65 -11.69 3.86
C LYS A 95 3.72 -10.33 3.19
N GLU A 96 4.25 -10.28 1.99
CA GLU A 96 4.64 -9.05 1.30
C GLU A 96 3.67 -8.68 0.16
N ASP A 97 3.01 -9.67 -0.46
CA ASP A 97 2.17 -9.45 -1.62
C ASP A 97 0.68 -9.29 -1.27
N SER A 98 0.14 -8.17 -1.75
CA SER A 98 -1.29 -8.00 -2.04
C SER A 98 -1.84 -9.08 -3.00
N ALA A 99 -0.98 -9.83 -3.70
CA ALA A 99 -1.34 -10.90 -4.64
C ALA A 99 -2.09 -12.08 -3.99
N PHE A 100 -2.06 -12.21 -2.65
CA PHE A 100 -2.89 -13.18 -1.95
C PHE A 100 -4.37 -12.76 -1.85
N PHE A 101 -4.66 -11.46 -1.91
CA PHE A 101 -6.02 -10.96 -2.02
C PHE A 101 -6.39 -10.91 -3.51
N PRO A 102 -7.27 -11.80 -4.02
CA PRO A 102 -7.63 -11.82 -5.44
C PRO A 102 -8.33 -10.54 -5.93
N ASP A 103 -8.82 -9.69 -5.02
CA ASP A 103 -9.28 -8.32 -5.36
C ASP A 103 -8.12 -7.34 -5.63
N TYR A 104 -6.91 -7.67 -5.19
CA TYR A 104 -5.65 -7.03 -5.57
C TYR A 104 -4.89 -7.92 -6.56
N LYS A 105 -5.59 -8.41 -7.58
CA LYS A 105 -4.91 -8.91 -8.77
C LYS A 105 -3.94 -7.85 -9.27
N ASP A 106 -2.78 -8.34 -9.65
CA ASP A 106 -1.64 -7.64 -10.26
C ASP A 106 -1.98 -6.86 -11.54
N ASP A 107 -3.25 -6.72 -11.92
CA ASP A 107 -3.66 -5.82 -13.00
C ASP A 107 -3.34 -4.35 -12.65
N ASN A 108 -3.28 -3.99 -11.35
CA ASN A 108 -3.11 -2.59 -10.97
C ASN A 108 -1.66 -2.11 -10.70
N ARG A 109 -0.65 -3.00 -10.73
CA ARG A 109 0.76 -2.55 -10.63
C ARG A 109 1.28 -2.03 -11.98
N ASP A 110 0.75 -2.57 -13.08
CA ASP A 110 1.07 -2.19 -14.47
C ASP A 110 -0.10 -1.57 -15.25
N THR A 111 -1.25 -1.29 -14.63
CA THR A 111 -2.14 -0.26 -15.19
C THR A 111 -1.43 1.08 -15.02
N SER A 112 -0.54 1.42 -15.94
CA SER A 112 -0.35 2.82 -16.30
C SER A 112 -1.74 3.34 -16.66
N LEU A 113 -2.42 3.94 -15.69
CA LEU A 113 -3.63 4.70 -15.95
C LEU A 113 -3.20 5.83 -16.88
N ASP A 114 -3.38 5.61 -18.18
CA ASP A 114 -3.01 6.53 -19.24
C ASP A 114 -4.00 7.68 -19.25
N PHE A 115 -3.78 8.60 -18.31
CA PHE A 115 -4.52 9.84 -18.20
C PHE A 115 -4.07 10.82 -19.30
N PRO A 116 -5.01 11.54 -19.93
CA PRO A 116 -4.67 12.70 -20.77
C PRO A 116 -3.71 13.65 -20.04
N LEU A 117 -2.84 14.35 -20.77
CA LEU A 117 -1.80 15.21 -20.18
C LEU A 117 -2.38 16.22 -19.17
N LEU A 118 -3.46 16.91 -19.54
CA LEU A 118 -4.12 17.88 -18.66
C LEU A 118 -4.72 17.20 -17.41
N THR A 119 -5.26 16.00 -17.55
CA THR A 119 -5.74 15.22 -16.42
C THR A 119 -4.61 14.87 -15.45
N ARG A 120 -3.43 14.49 -15.96
CA ARG A 120 -2.23 14.25 -15.12
C ARG A 120 -1.80 15.51 -14.38
N PHE A 121 -1.79 16.66 -15.04
CA PHE A 121 -1.50 17.94 -14.36
C PHE A 121 -2.54 18.27 -13.30
N ALA A 122 -3.82 18.00 -13.54
CA ALA A 122 -4.87 18.22 -12.55
C ALA A 122 -4.69 17.33 -11.30
N ILE A 123 -4.31 16.06 -11.47
CA ILE A 123 -3.97 15.15 -10.36
C ILE A 123 -2.79 15.71 -9.57
N VAL A 124 -1.69 16.08 -10.23
CA VAL A 124 -0.49 16.60 -9.54
C VAL A 124 -0.80 17.92 -8.83
N ALA A 125 -1.56 18.82 -9.47
CA ALA A 125 -1.94 20.10 -8.89
C ALA A 125 -2.80 19.95 -7.63
N THR A 126 -3.81 19.07 -7.66
CA THR A 126 -4.66 18.79 -6.50
C THR A 126 -3.90 18.07 -5.39
N TYR A 127 -2.95 17.17 -5.73
CA TYR A 127 -2.04 16.57 -4.76
C TYR A 127 -1.16 17.63 -4.07
N CYS A 128 -0.53 18.53 -4.83
CA CYS A 128 0.26 19.62 -4.28
C CYS A 128 -0.58 20.54 -3.38
N ALA A 129 -1.79 20.90 -3.81
CA ALA A 129 -2.70 21.71 -3.00
C ALA A 129 -3.08 21.00 -1.69
N SER A 130 -3.28 19.69 -1.73
CA SER A 130 -3.68 18.90 -0.58
C SER A 130 -2.54 18.68 0.44
N TYR A 131 -1.33 18.38 -0.03
CA TYR A 131 -0.21 17.98 0.84
C TYR A 131 0.75 19.11 1.20
N ASN A 132 0.84 20.17 0.40
CA ASN A 132 1.73 21.29 0.69
C ASN A 132 0.96 22.41 1.41
N PRO A 133 1.53 23.04 2.45
CA PRO A 133 0.94 24.24 3.04
C PRO A 133 0.86 25.38 2.02
N ALA A 134 -0.24 26.14 2.01
CA ALA A 134 -0.45 27.24 1.05
C ALA A 134 0.66 28.30 1.07
N VAL A 135 1.28 28.54 2.23
CA VAL A 135 2.42 29.46 2.38
C VAL A 135 3.65 29.07 1.57
N THR A 136 3.73 27.81 1.10
CA THR A 136 4.85 27.32 0.30
C THR A 136 4.65 27.51 -1.21
N ASP A 137 3.43 27.82 -1.66
CA ASP A 137 3.12 27.93 -3.09
C ASP A 137 3.95 29.01 -3.78
N GLN A 138 4.18 30.15 -3.11
CA GLN A 138 5.04 31.23 -3.63
C GLN A 138 6.46 30.77 -3.94
N ARG A 139 6.98 29.84 -3.14
CA ARG A 139 8.34 29.31 -3.34
C ARG A 139 8.39 28.30 -4.49
N PHE A 140 7.32 27.54 -4.70
CA PHE A 140 7.29 26.43 -5.65
C PHE A 140 6.75 26.81 -7.04
N PHE A 141 5.78 27.72 -7.11
CA PHE A 141 4.98 27.96 -8.32
C PHE A 141 5.05 29.39 -8.86
N PHE A 142 5.89 30.26 -8.29
CA PHE A 142 6.14 31.60 -8.82
C PHE A 142 7.59 31.72 -9.27
N LYS A 143 7.82 32.23 -10.49
CA LYS A 143 9.18 32.47 -11.03
C LYS A 143 9.89 33.51 -10.15
N ALA A 144 11.09 33.17 -9.70
CA ALA A 144 11.85 33.96 -8.76
C ALA A 144 12.59 35.12 -9.44
N ASP A 145 11.96 36.30 -9.47
CA ASP A 145 12.68 37.60 -9.45
C ASP A 145 12.47 38.33 -8.11
N ILE A 146 11.97 37.61 -7.10
CA ILE A 146 11.81 38.15 -5.76
C ILE A 146 13.11 37.83 -5.02
N SER A 147 13.97 38.84 -4.88
CA SER A 147 15.08 38.85 -3.93
C SER A 147 14.57 38.44 -2.55
N SER A 148 14.63 37.14 -2.27
CA SER A 148 14.07 36.59 -1.04
C SER A 148 14.98 37.02 0.11
N LYS A 149 14.64 38.12 0.79
CA LYS A 149 15.13 38.37 2.14
C LYS A 149 14.75 37.14 2.96
N ARG A 150 15.73 36.27 3.22
CA ARG A 150 15.59 35.10 4.08
C ARG A 150 14.93 35.55 5.39
N ARG A 151 13.63 35.32 5.55
CA ARG A 151 12.98 35.50 6.83
C ARG A 151 13.61 34.47 7.76
N LYS A 152 14.31 34.96 8.78
CA LYS A 152 14.96 34.18 9.83
C LYS A 152 13.88 33.26 10.42
N GLY A 153 14.07 31.95 10.26
CA GLY A 153 13.07 30.95 10.61
C GLY A 153 12.65 31.08 12.06
N SER A 154 11.42 31.52 12.27
CA SER A 154 10.68 31.31 13.52
C SER A 154 9.50 30.42 13.17
N GLY A 155 9.62 29.16 13.51
CA GLY A 155 8.59 28.16 13.30
C GLY A 155 9.15 26.85 13.78
N LYS A 156 8.70 26.41 14.96
CA LYS A 156 8.97 25.09 15.53
C LYS A 156 9.05 24.06 14.40
N ASN A 157 10.19 23.38 14.27
CA ASN A 157 10.25 22.12 13.57
C ASN A 157 9.35 21.14 14.34
N SER A 158 8.04 21.23 14.15
CA SER A 158 7.16 20.14 14.50
C SER A 158 7.60 19.01 13.59
N LYS A 159 8.23 18.00 14.17
CA LYS A 159 8.55 16.71 13.53
C LYS A 159 7.27 15.96 13.07
N GLU A 160 6.16 16.66 12.91
CA GLU A 160 4.94 16.14 12.34
C GLU A 160 5.16 15.99 10.84
N LYS A 161 5.27 14.74 10.40
CA LYS A 161 5.28 14.43 8.98
C LYS A 161 3.87 14.67 8.45
N PHE A 162 3.67 15.83 7.82
CA PHE A 162 2.38 16.22 7.25
C PHE A 162 1.77 15.19 6.29
N HIS A 163 2.60 14.35 5.68
CA HIS A 163 2.17 13.26 4.80
C HIS A 163 1.50 12.09 5.54
N GLU A 164 1.77 11.90 6.84
CA GLU A 164 1.15 10.84 7.66
C GLU A 164 -0.29 11.19 8.07
N LYS A 165 -0.70 12.47 7.94
CA LYS A 165 -2.06 12.95 8.26
C LYS A 165 -3.04 12.83 7.08
N GLY A 166 -2.58 12.36 5.93
CA GLY A 166 -3.39 12.23 4.72
C GLY A 166 -3.67 13.56 4.00
N PRO A 167 -4.49 13.52 2.94
CA PRO A 167 -4.81 14.69 2.12
C PRO A 167 -5.64 15.71 2.91
N ARG A 168 -5.36 17.00 2.71
CA ARG A 168 -6.09 18.10 3.36
C ARG A 168 -7.04 18.78 2.37
N ALA A 169 -8.10 19.37 2.91
CA ALA A 169 -8.97 20.25 2.13
C ALA A 169 -8.16 21.44 1.59
N PHE A 170 -8.49 21.86 0.37
CA PHE A 170 -7.86 22.97 -0.30
C PHE A 170 -8.90 23.77 -1.08
N GLU A 171 -8.58 25.04 -1.36
CA GLU A 171 -9.43 25.89 -2.17
C GLU A 171 -9.31 25.52 -3.66
N HIS A 172 -10.43 25.44 -4.37
CA HIS A 172 -10.45 25.11 -5.79
C HIS A 172 -9.58 26.07 -6.62
N GLN A 173 -9.63 27.37 -6.32
CA GLN A 173 -8.81 28.39 -7.00
C GLN A 173 -7.31 28.14 -6.84
N ARG A 174 -6.88 27.70 -5.66
CA ARG A 174 -5.48 27.36 -5.40
C ARG A 174 -5.00 26.21 -6.29
N SER A 175 -5.78 25.13 -6.37
CA SER A 175 -5.45 24.01 -7.27
C SER A 175 -5.47 24.41 -8.74
N LEU A 176 -6.39 25.30 -9.14
CA LEU A 176 -6.43 25.85 -10.50
C LEU A 176 -5.15 26.63 -10.83
N PHE A 177 -4.65 27.48 -9.94
CA PHE A 177 -3.41 28.22 -10.19
C PHE A 177 -2.18 27.32 -10.28
N ILE A 178 -2.09 26.29 -9.44
CA ILE A 178 -1.01 25.30 -9.52
C ILE A 178 -1.12 24.51 -10.84
N PHE A 179 -2.33 24.16 -11.25
CA PHE A 179 -2.58 23.50 -12.53
C PHE A 179 -2.16 24.37 -13.72
N LEU A 180 -2.55 25.65 -13.75
CA LEU A 180 -2.13 26.60 -14.78
C LEU A 180 -0.61 26.80 -14.81
N PHE A 181 0.05 26.77 -13.65
CA PHE A 181 1.50 26.75 -13.58
C PHE A 181 2.07 25.52 -14.31
N PHE A 182 1.51 24.32 -14.13
CA PHE A 182 1.98 23.14 -14.83
C PHE A 182 1.74 23.23 -16.34
N CYS A 183 0.53 23.62 -16.78
CA CYS A 183 0.25 23.85 -18.20
C CYS A 183 1.27 24.80 -18.82
N LYS A 184 1.54 25.93 -18.16
CA LYS A 184 2.50 26.93 -18.67
C LYS A 184 3.94 26.43 -18.78
N ASN A 185 4.39 25.58 -17.87
CA ASN A 185 5.82 25.22 -17.81
C ASN A 185 6.14 23.84 -18.41
N PHE A 186 5.13 23.02 -18.72
CA PHE A 186 5.32 21.63 -19.15
C PHE A 186 4.48 21.23 -20.37
N ASP A 187 3.60 22.09 -20.88
CA ASP A 187 2.91 21.87 -22.16
C ASP A 187 3.41 22.91 -23.18
N GLU A 188 4.21 22.45 -24.14
CA GLU A 188 4.81 23.31 -25.17
C GLU A 188 3.74 23.96 -26.06
N ALA A 189 2.59 23.31 -26.24
CA ALA A 189 1.48 23.86 -27.01
C ALA A 189 0.72 24.95 -26.25
N PHE A 190 0.93 25.08 -24.94
CA PHE A 190 0.23 26.07 -24.11
C PHE A 190 0.57 27.53 -24.48
N GLU A 191 1.74 27.80 -25.06
CA GLU A 191 2.08 29.15 -25.53
C GLU A 191 1.42 29.52 -26.88
N ASP A 192 1.03 28.53 -27.69
CA ASP A 192 0.31 28.74 -28.97
C ASP A 192 -1.20 28.99 -28.76
N PHE A 193 -1.68 28.60 -27.61
CA PHE A 193 -3.05 28.78 -27.17
C PHE A 193 -3.21 30.21 -26.63
N GLY A 194 -3.53 31.14 -27.53
CA GLY A 194 -3.84 32.54 -27.22
C GLY A 194 -4.96 32.71 -26.17
N ALA A 195 -5.35 33.96 -25.90
CA ALA A 195 -6.27 34.35 -24.82
C ALA A 195 -7.65 33.62 -24.77
N ASP A 196 -7.99 32.85 -25.80
CA ASP A 196 -9.23 32.08 -25.94
C ASP A 196 -9.13 30.60 -25.55
N PHE A 197 -7.96 30.11 -25.10
CA PHE A 197 -7.84 28.71 -24.66
C PHE A 197 -8.50 28.49 -23.31
N GLN A 198 -9.75 28.04 -23.37
CA GLN A 198 -10.56 27.74 -22.22
C GLN A 198 -10.14 26.39 -21.62
N ILE A 199 -9.07 26.35 -20.82
CA ILE A 199 -8.76 25.13 -20.07
C ILE A 199 -9.83 24.94 -19.00
N ASP A 200 -10.70 23.95 -19.21
CA ASP A 200 -11.69 23.57 -18.21
C ASP A 200 -11.08 22.59 -17.19
N PHE A 201 -10.33 23.16 -16.23
CA PHE A 201 -9.84 22.43 -15.06
C PHE A 201 -10.97 21.72 -14.31
N THR A 202 -12.18 22.30 -14.28
CA THR A 202 -13.33 21.70 -13.58
C THR A 202 -13.78 20.43 -14.29
N SER A 203 -13.79 20.40 -15.63
CA SER A 203 -14.06 19.19 -16.41
C SER A 203 -13.00 18.11 -16.17
N GLN A 204 -11.72 18.47 -16.13
CA GLN A 204 -10.63 17.52 -15.82
C GLN A 204 -10.77 16.91 -14.42
N VAL A 205 -11.19 17.71 -13.43
CA VAL A 205 -11.45 17.20 -12.08
C VAL A 205 -12.73 16.36 -12.03
N LYS A 206 -13.77 16.73 -12.78
CA LYS A 206 -15.00 15.94 -12.88
C LYS A 206 -14.76 14.57 -13.50
N SER A 207 -13.95 14.46 -14.55
CA SER A 207 -13.60 13.17 -15.15
C SER A 207 -12.80 12.26 -14.20
N LEU A 208 -12.13 12.84 -13.20
CA LEU A 208 -11.43 12.07 -12.16
C LEU A 208 -12.36 11.58 -11.04
N ILE A 209 -13.38 12.37 -10.69
CA ILE A 209 -14.35 12.02 -9.64
C ILE A 209 -15.38 11.02 -10.17
N PHE A 210 -15.77 11.18 -11.43
CA PHE A 210 -16.71 10.33 -12.14
C PHE A 210 -15.97 9.55 -13.21
N PHE A 211 -15.17 8.56 -12.79
CA PHE A 211 -14.78 7.49 -13.69
C PHE A 211 -16.04 6.69 -14.06
N PRO A 212 -16.34 6.43 -15.35
CA PRO A 212 -17.36 5.47 -15.74
C PRO A 212 -17.01 4.05 -15.33
#